data_AF-A0A1A5D0R6-F1
#
_entry.id   AF-A0A1A5D0R6-F1
#
_cell.length_a   1.000
_cell.length_b   1.000
_cell.length_c   1.000
_cell.angle_alpha   90.00
_cell.angle_beta   90.00
_cell.angle_gamma   90.00
#
_symmetry.space_group_name_H-M   'P 1'
#
loop_
_entity.id
_entity.type
_entity.pdbx_description
1 polymer ?
#
loop_
_entity_poly.entity_id
_entity_poly.type
_entity_poly.pdbx_seq_one_letter_code
_entity_poly.pdbx_strand_id
1 'polypeptide(L)'
;MNKVRVFASLLIVSLCSACMRDHHQPIANLAYLRSQPVEGRISFHLYFASDLDLDEVYSHLEGSGKIGQRLYCSLEREPQFSMGHVIPAFGEGSVERIGQGGGRYLYLSSLHFAETSDEGRSDRFIDQRRFKEILAGRRSVPCKVVMTAYGYKAYFSNILLLPADDLLPMLPEQ
;
A
#
# COMPACT_ATOMS: atom_id res chain seq x y z
N MET A 1 -5.25 -14.84 -54.19
CA MET A 1 -4.82 -15.16 -52.80
C MET A 1 -5.53 -14.21 -51.84
N ASN A 2 -6.34 -14.77 -50.94
CA ASN A 2 -7.40 -14.07 -50.19
C ASN A 2 -6.88 -12.93 -49.31
N LYS A 3 -7.27 -11.68 -49.62
CA LYS A 3 -7.13 -10.51 -48.73
C LYS A 3 -7.75 -10.78 -47.34
N VAL A 4 -8.80 -11.61 -47.29
CA VAL A 4 -9.46 -12.09 -46.07
C VAL A 4 -8.55 -12.97 -45.21
N ARG A 5 -7.68 -13.80 -45.81
CA ARG A 5 -6.70 -14.62 -45.06
C ARG A 5 -5.58 -13.77 -44.48
N VAL A 6 -5.13 -12.75 -45.20
CA VAL A 6 -4.08 -11.82 -44.72
C VAL A 6 -4.61 -10.96 -43.57
N PHE A 7 -5.86 -10.46 -43.66
CA PHE A 7 -6.49 -9.72 -42.57
C PHE A 7 -6.73 -10.60 -41.33
N ALA A 8 -7.16 -11.85 -41.52
CA ALA A 8 -7.34 -12.80 -40.42
C ALA A 8 -6.01 -13.15 -39.73
N SER A 9 -4.90 -13.27 -40.48
CA SER A 9 -3.57 -13.50 -39.91
C SER A 9 -3.01 -12.30 -39.15
N LEU A 10 -3.33 -11.06 -39.55
CA LEU A 10 -2.93 -9.86 -38.81
C LEU A 10 -3.70 -9.69 -37.49
N LEU A 11 -4.99 -10.08 -37.47
CA LEU A 11 -5.83 -10.03 -36.27
C LEU A 11 -5.42 -11.05 -35.19
N ILE A 12 -4.85 -12.19 -35.58
CA ILE A 12 -4.40 -13.24 -34.63
C ILE A 12 -3.09 -12.85 -33.91
N VAL A 13 -2.22 -12.04 -34.54
CA VAL A 13 -1.00 -11.51 -33.89
C VAL A 13 -1.31 -10.33 -32.95
N SER A 14 -2.49 -9.73 -33.09
CA SER A 14 -2.99 -8.61 -32.28
C SER A 14 -3.70 -9.04 -30.99
N LEU A 15 -3.63 -10.31 -30.60
CA LEU A 15 -4.07 -10.76 -29.27
C LEU A 15 -3.14 -10.16 -28.21
N CYS A 16 -3.55 -8.98 -27.75
CA CYS A 16 -2.97 -8.14 -26.72
C CYS A 16 -2.46 -8.95 -25.53
N SER A 17 -1.18 -9.30 -25.57
CA SER A 17 -0.45 -9.70 -24.38
C SER A 17 -0.08 -8.44 -23.58
N ALA A 18 -1.10 -7.71 -23.10
CA ALA A 18 -0.89 -6.63 -22.14
C ALA A 18 -0.62 -7.22 -20.75
N CYS A 19 0.32 -8.17 -20.67
CA CYS A 19 0.83 -8.64 -19.40
C CYS A 19 1.71 -7.52 -18.83
N MET A 20 1.41 -7.09 -17.60
CA MET A 20 2.27 -6.17 -16.89
C MET A 20 3.64 -6.83 -16.69
N ARG A 21 4.72 -6.08 -16.99
CA ARG A 21 6.10 -6.57 -16.86
C ARG A 21 6.45 -6.74 -15.38
N ASP A 22 7.28 -7.73 -15.07
CA ASP A 22 7.89 -7.79 -13.74
C ASP A 22 8.88 -6.63 -13.57
N HIS A 23 8.88 -6.02 -12.38
CA HIS A 23 9.75 -4.87 -12.10
C HIS A 23 11.17 -5.29 -11.72
N HIS A 24 11.37 -6.52 -11.21
CA HIS A 24 12.64 -7.09 -10.71
C HIS A 24 13.40 -6.23 -9.68
N GLN A 25 12.81 -5.14 -9.21
CA GLN A 25 13.33 -4.28 -8.16
C GLN A 25 13.48 -5.02 -6.82
N PRO A 26 14.52 -4.70 -6.03
CA PRO A 26 14.67 -5.23 -4.69
C PRO A 26 13.50 -4.81 -3.79
N ILE A 27 13.13 -5.72 -2.88
CA ILE A 27 12.00 -5.53 -1.97
C ILE A 27 12.48 -4.85 -0.68
N ALA A 28 11.89 -3.70 -0.35
CA ALA A 28 12.29 -2.87 0.77
C ALA A 28 11.90 -3.52 2.11
N ASN A 29 12.82 -3.46 3.08
CA ASN A 29 12.55 -3.74 4.47
C ASN A 29 12.21 -2.45 5.20
N LEU A 30 11.04 -2.45 5.84
CA LEU A 30 10.50 -1.30 6.54
C LEU A 30 10.63 -1.49 8.05
N ALA A 31 10.90 -0.41 8.77
CA ALA A 31 11.01 -0.40 10.23
C ALA A 31 10.13 0.70 10.82
N TYR A 32 9.23 0.33 11.73
CA TYR A 32 8.47 1.28 12.53
C TYR A 32 9.41 2.15 13.37
N LEU A 33 9.12 3.45 13.47
CA LEU A 33 9.84 4.37 14.35
C LEU A 33 8.94 4.94 15.44
N ARG A 34 7.83 5.58 15.04
CA ARG A 34 6.86 6.18 15.96
C ARG A 34 5.54 6.51 15.24
N SER A 35 4.48 6.67 16.01
CA SER A 35 3.19 7.22 15.57
C SER A 35 2.82 8.46 16.39
N GLN A 36 2.05 9.36 15.80
CA GLN A 36 1.45 10.51 16.48
C GLN A 36 -0.01 10.66 16.05
N PRO A 37 -0.94 11.00 16.97
CA PRO A 37 -2.33 11.23 16.60
C PRO A 37 -2.47 12.46 15.68
N VAL A 38 -3.47 12.41 14.82
CA VAL A 38 -3.98 13.58 14.08
C VAL A 38 -5.32 13.95 14.69
N GLU A 39 -5.54 15.24 14.96
CA GLU A 39 -6.78 15.70 15.61
C GLU A 39 -8.04 15.36 14.78
N GLY A 40 -9.13 15.06 15.49
CA GLY A 40 -10.49 14.98 14.95
C GLY A 40 -10.92 13.63 14.36
N ARG A 41 -10.03 12.68 14.07
CA ARG A 41 -10.36 11.34 13.53
C ARG A 41 -9.37 10.27 13.99
N ILE A 42 -9.67 8.99 13.71
CA ILE A 42 -8.74 7.86 13.89
C ILE A 42 -7.71 7.86 12.77
N SER A 43 -6.81 8.83 12.84
CA SER A 43 -5.75 9.08 11.88
C SER A 43 -4.44 9.34 12.62
N PHE A 44 -3.33 8.93 12.02
CA PHE A 44 -2.01 8.98 12.63
C PHE A 44 -0.95 9.43 11.63
N HIS A 45 -0.01 10.24 12.10
CA HIS A 45 1.28 10.40 11.43
C HIS A 45 2.18 9.24 11.83
N LEU A 46 2.43 8.34 10.88
CA LEU A 46 3.32 7.20 11.06
C LEU A 46 4.69 7.52 10.45
N TYR A 47 5.71 7.46 11.29
CA TYR A 47 7.11 7.59 10.90
C TYR A 47 7.74 6.21 10.80
N PHE A 48 8.41 5.94 9.68
CA PHE A 48 9.08 4.67 9.44
C PHE A 48 10.36 4.85 8.60
N ALA A 49 11.24 3.84 8.65
CA ALA A 49 12.48 3.83 7.89
C ALA A 49 12.49 2.69 6.86
N SER A 50 13.05 2.96 5.68
CA SER A 50 13.30 1.99 4.61
C SER A 50 14.79 1.81 4.37
N ASP A 51 15.22 0.60 4.01
CA ASP A 51 16.58 0.32 3.54
C ASP A 51 16.80 0.70 2.07
N LEU A 52 15.71 0.92 1.32
CA LEU A 52 15.72 1.40 -0.06
C LEU A 52 15.06 2.78 -0.17
N ASP A 53 15.48 3.58 -1.15
CA ASP A 53 14.74 4.77 -1.52
C ASP A 53 13.47 4.36 -2.27
N LEU A 54 12.34 4.45 -1.58
CA LEU A 54 11.03 4.10 -2.13
C LEU A 54 10.70 4.98 -3.33
N ASP A 55 11.14 6.24 -3.35
CA ASP A 55 10.82 7.13 -4.46
C ASP A 55 11.54 6.72 -5.76
N GLU A 56 12.65 6.00 -5.62
CA GLU A 56 13.50 5.57 -6.73
C GLU A 56 13.21 4.16 -7.26
N VAL A 57 12.31 3.40 -6.60
CA VAL A 57 12.00 2.00 -6.95
C VAL A 57 11.70 1.83 -8.44
N TYR A 58 10.96 2.76 -9.04
CA TYR A 58 10.62 2.69 -10.46
C TYR A 58 11.48 3.59 -11.35
N SER A 59 12.31 4.49 -10.82
CA SER A 59 12.98 5.53 -11.62
C SER A 59 13.88 5.03 -12.74
N HIS A 60 14.43 3.83 -12.57
CA HIS A 60 15.36 3.23 -13.53
C HIS A 60 14.70 2.30 -14.55
N LEU A 61 13.38 2.11 -14.48
CA LEU A 61 12.67 1.23 -15.40
C LEU A 61 12.28 1.96 -16.68
N GLU A 62 12.44 1.26 -17.82
CA GLU A 62 12.15 1.85 -19.11
C GLU A 62 10.65 2.13 -19.26
N GLY A 63 10.33 3.40 -19.57
CA GLY A 63 8.97 3.88 -19.78
C GLY A 63 8.09 3.85 -18.53
N SER A 64 8.66 3.70 -17.33
CA SER A 64 7.89 3.73 -16.08
C SER A 64 7.61 5.15 -15.64
N GLY A 65 6.34 5.51 -15.59
CA GLY A 65 5.85 6.58 -14.71
C GLY A 65 5.29 5.95 -13.45
N LYS A 66 5.82 6.33 -12.27
CA LYS A 66 5.18 6.01 -10.97
C LYS A 66 3.78 6.62 -10.97
N ILE A 67 2.76 5.79 -10.83
CA ILE A 67 1.34 6.20 -10.80
C ILE A 67 0.94 6.53 -9.35
N GLY A 68 1.37 5.70 -8.41
CA GLY A 68 0.92 5.79 -7.03
C GLY A 68 1.88 5.08 -6.08
N GLN A 69 1.92 5.58 -4.85
CA GLN A 69 2.71 5.06 -3.75
C GLN A 69 1.94 5.32 -2.46
N ARG A 70 1.56 4.26 -1.76
CA ARG A 70 0.77 4.34 -0.53
C ARG A 70 1.20 3.28 0.46
N LEU A 71 0.98 3.56 1.73
CA LEU A 71 1.08 2.57 2.79
C LEU A 71 -0.31 1.96 2.99
N TYR A 72 -0.40 0.64 2.90
CA TYR A 72 -1.60 -0.12 3.23
C TYR A 72 -1.35 -0.97 4.46
N CYS A 73 -2.23 -0.86 5.45
CA CYS A 73 -2.24 -1.61 6.68
C CYS A 73 -3.49 -2.49 6.71
N SER A 74 -3.37 -3.77 7.06
CA SER A 74 -4.53 -4.66 7.13
C SER A 74 -5.00 -4.83 8.57
N LEU A 75 -6.28 -4.52 8.79
CA LEU A 75 -6.95 -4.82 10.05
C LEU A 75 -7.55 -6.24 10.06
N GLU A 76 -7.32 -7.04 9.03
CA GLU A 76 -7.66 -8.47 9.01
C GLU A 76 -6.68 -9.31 9.85
N ARG A 77 -7.10 -10.51 10.27
CA ARG A 77 -6.25 -11.46 11.00
C ARG A 77 -5.24 -12.16 10.08
N GLU A 78 -5.67 -12.49 8.87
CA GLU A 78 -4.88 -13.16 7.84
C GLU A 78 -4.83 -12.26 6.60
N PRO A 79 -3.92 -11.28 6.59
CA PRO A 79 -3.91 -10.26 5.56
C PRO A 79 -3.43 -10.82 4.22
N GLN A 80 -4.15 -10.49 3.15
CA GLN A 80 -3.71 -10.75 1.78
C GLN A 80 -3.42 -9.42 1.09
N PHE A 81 -2.14 -9.15 0.82
CA PHE A 81 -1.72 -7.99 0.04
C PHE A 81 -1.50 -8.41 -1.41
N SER A 82 -2.50 -8.18 -2.26
CA SER A 82 -2.43 -8.48 -3.68
C SER A 82 -3.26 -7.50 -4.50
N MET A 83 -2.93 -7.36 -5.77
CA MET A 83 -3.72 -6.53 -6.68
C MET A 83 -5.12 -7.10 -6.87
N GLY A 84 -6.14 -6.24 -6.73
CA GLY A 84 -7.54 -6.60 -6.91
C GLY A 84 -8.18 -7.31 -5.71
N HIS A 85 -7.42 -7.60 -4.65
CA HIS A 85 -7.99 -8.05 -3.39
C HIS A 85 -8.44 -6.85 -2.55
N VAL A 86 -9.71 -6.88 -2.13
CA VAL A 86 -10.30 -5.87 -1.24
C VAL A 86 -10.04 -6.30 0.20
N ILE A 87 -9.36 -5.46 0.97
CA ILE A 87 -9.17 -5.66 2.41
C ILE A 87 -10.34 -4.98 3.13
N PRO A 88 -11.25 -5.72 3.80
CA PRO A 88 -12.49 -5.14 4.34
C PRO A 88 -12.28 -4.05 5.38
N ALA A 89 -11.35 -4.25 6.31
CA ALA A 89 -10.92 -3.24 7.27
C ALA A 89 -9.44 -2.95 7.07
N PHE A 90 -9.08 -1.68 6.87
CA PHE A 90 -7.74 -1.30 6.46
C PHE A 90 -7.31 0.06 6.99
N GLY A 91 -6.01 0.31 6.96
CA GLY A 91 -5.43 1.64 7.03
C GLY A 91 -4.77 1.97 5.70
N GLU A 92 -4.93 3.20 5.24
CA GLU A 92 -4.28 3.71 4.04
C GLU A 92 -3.66 5.08 4.29
N GLY A 93 -2.49 5.33 3.73
CA GLY A 93 -1.83 6.62 3.86
C GLY A 93 -0.91 6.95 2.70
N SER A 94 -0.65 8.25 2.53
CA SER A 94 0.44 8.73 1.67
C SER A 94 1.79 8.20 2.16
N VAL A 95 2.83 8.28 1.34
CA VAL A 95 4.20 8.00 1.76
C VAL A 95 5.08 9.10 1.22
N GLU A 96 5.63 9.91 2.11
CA GLU A 96 6.47 11.06 1.80
C GLU A 96 7.86 10.86 2.40
N ARG A 97 8.92 11.06 1.60
CA ARG A 97 10.29 11.03 2.11
C ARG A 97 10.57 12.32 2.88
N ILE A 98 10.93 12.18 4.15
CA ILE A 98 11.20 13.31 5.05
C ILE A 98 12.68 13.46 5.38
N GLY A 99 13.54 12.54 4.91
CA GLY A 99 14.97 12.65 5.08
C GLY A 99 15.70 11.32 4.95
N GLN A 100 16.93 11.30 5.44
CA GLN A 100 17.79 10.12 5.50
C GLN A 100 18.61 10.19 6.79
N GLY A 101 18.84 9.04 7.44
CA GLY A 101 19.60 8.96 8.68
C GLY A 101 20.03 7.52 8.98
N GLY A 102 21.24 7.35 9.53
CA GLY A 102 21.75 6.02 9.89
C GLY A 102 21.81 5.02 8.73
N GLY A 103 22.06 5.51 7.50
CA GLY A 103 22.07 4.66 6.30
C GLY A 103 20.69 4.22 5.79
N ARG A 104 19.60 4.79 6.33
CA ARG A 104 18.22 4.47 5.93
C ARG A 104 17.46 5.71 5.48
N TYR A 105 16.46 5.51 4.64
CA TYR A 105 15.55 6.56 4.18
C TYR A 105 14.38 6.69 5.15
N LEU A 106 14.02 7.92 5.52
CA LEU A 106 13.00 8.21 6.51
C LEU A 106 11.73 8.69 5.81
N TYR A 107 10.59 8.14 6.22
CA TYR A 107 9.29 8.42 5.62
C TYR A 107 8.25 8.80 6.67
N LEU A 108 7.31 9.63 6.23
CA LEU A 108 6.07 9.97 6.91
C LEU A 108 4.89 9.42 6.11
N SER A 109 3.95 8.78 6.79
CA SER A 109 2.65 8.43 6.26
C SER A 109 1.55 9.10 7.06
N SER A 110 0.65 9.81 6.37
CA SER A 110 -0.60 10.29 6.94
C SER A 110 -1.64 9.17 6.81
N LEU A 111 -1.66 8.30 7.82
CA LEU A 111 -2.44 7.06 7.85
C LEU A 111 -3.82 7.32 8.42
N HIS A 112 -4.86 6.87 7.74
CA HIS A 112 -6.23 6.84 8.27
C HIS A 112 -6.80 5.43 8.16
N PHE A 113 -7.71 5.08 9.06
CA PHE A 113 -8.34 3.76 9.07
C PHE A 113 -9.79 3.82 8.61
N ALA A 114 -10.16 2.85 7.80
CA ALA A 114 -11.45 2.75 7.14
C ALA A 114 -11.93 1.29 7.08
N GLU A 115 -13.21 1.15 6.79
CA GLU A 115 -13.81 -0.10 6.38
C GLU A 115 -14.50 0.10 5.04
N THR A 116 -14.43 -0.92 4.18
CA THR A 116 -15.18 -0.94 2.94
C THR A 116 -16.66 -1.15 3.24
N SER A 117 -17.52 -0.40 2.58
CA SER A 117 -18.97 -0.58 2.50
C SER A 117 -19.39 -0.95 1.07
N ASP A 118 -20.67 -1.28 0.90
CA ASP A 118 -21.29 -1.55 -0.41
C ASP A 118 -20.54 -2.59 -1.26
N GLU A 119 -20.12 -3.69 -0.63
CA GLU A 119 -19.35 -4.77 -1.28
C GLU A 119 -17.98 -4.30 -1.84
N GLY A 120 -17.35 -3.30 -1.22
CA GLY A 120 -16.05 -2.77 -1.67
C GLY A 120 -16.14 -1.60 -2.64
N ARG A 121 -17.33 -1.01 -2.82
CA ARG A 121 -17.55 0.13 -3.74
C ARG A 121 -17.37 1.49 -3.09
N SER A 122 -17.45 1.55 -1.77
CA SER A 122 -17.32 2.78 -0.99
C SER A 122 -16.51 2.51 0.28
N ASP A 123 -15.89 3.53 0.83
CA ASP A 123 -15.15 3.44 2.09
C ASP A 123 -15.76 4.41 3.11
N ARG A 124 -15.76 3.99 4.37
CA ARG A 124 -16.13 4.84 5.51
C ARG A 124 -15.06 4.78 6.57
N PHE A 125 -14.85 5.86 7.31
CA PHE A 125 -13.95 5.84 8.47
C PHE A 125 -14.40 4.77 9.46
N ILE A 126 -13.43 4.03 10.00
CA ILE A 126 -13.72 3.01 11.00
C ILE A 126 -14.17 3.67 12.31
N ASP A 127 -15.13 3.06 12.99
CA ASP A 127 -15.57 3.56 14.29
C ASP A 127 -14.59 3.16 15.42
N GLN A 128 -14.52 3.97 16.47
CA GLN A 128 -13.54 3.78 17.54
C GLN A 128 -13.75 2.49 18.33
N ARG A 129 -15.01 2.07 18.53
CA ARG A 129 -15.32 0.82 19.23
C ARG A 129 -14.84 -0.37 18.41
N ARG A 130 -15.15 -0.38 17.11
CA ARG A 130 -14.71 -1.41 16.16
C ARG A 130 -13.20 -1.46 16.01
N PHE A 131 -12.53 -0.31 15.91
CA PHE A 131 -11.08 -0.25 15.86
C PHE A 131 -10.45 -0.85 17.13
N LYS A 132 -10.96 -0.49 18.33
CA LYS A 132 -10.54 -1.10 19.60
C LYS A 132 -10.78 -2.60 19.64
N GLU A 133 -11.96 -3.07 19.21
CA GLU A 133 -12.28 -4.51 19.14
C GLU A 133 -11.33 -5.28 18.23
N ILE A 134 -10.96 -4.72 17.08
CA ILE A 134 -10.01 -5.35 16.16
C ILE A 134 -8.61 -5.41 16.77
N LEU A 135 -8.16 -4.31 17.40
CA LEU A 135 -6.83 -4.25 18.00
C LEU A 135 -6.75 -5.07 19.30
N ALA A 136 -7.86 -5.35 19.97
CA ALA A 136 -7.90 -6.13 21.18
C ALA A 136 -7.26 -7.52 20.96
N GLY A 137 -6.18 -7.79 21.70
CA GLY A 137 -5.42 -9.04 21.61
C GLY A 137 -4.47 -9.14 20.42
N ARG A 138 -4.32 -8.09 19.61
CA ARG A 138 -3.29 -8.02 18.56
C ARG A 138 -2.04 -7.35 19.09
N ARG A 139 -0.88 -7.89 18.71
CA ARG A 139 0.41 -7.24 18.97
C ARG A 139 0.72 -6.15 17.96
N SER A 140 0.31 -6.35 16.70
CA SER A 140 0.62 -5.45 15.61
C SER A 140 -0.42 -5.50 14.48
N VAL A 141 -0.39 -4.44 13.68
CA VAL A 141 -1.08 -4.29 12.41
C VAL A 141 -0.04 -4.41 11.29
N PRO A 142 -0.12 -5.43 10.41
CA PRO A 142 0.80 -5.57 9.30
C PRO A 142 0.51 -4.52 8.23
N CYS A 143 1.57 -3.87 7.76
CA CYS A 143 1.49 -2.85 6.71
C CYS A 143 2.52 -3.11 5.60
N LYS A 144 2.21 -2.68 4.39
CA LYS A 144 3.12 -2.66 3.25
C LYS A 144 3.01 -1.35 2.50
N VAL A 145 4.15 -0.81 2.09
CA VAL A 145 4.17 0.15 0.98
C VAL A 145 3.85 -0.60 -0.30
N VAL A 146 2.83 -0.10 -1.02
CA VAL A 146 2.37 -0.57 -2.31
C VAL A 146 2.58 0.53 -3.33
N MET A 147 3.17 0.18 -4.47
CA MET A 147 3.44 1.13 -5.54
C MET A 147 2.99 0.57 -6.87
N THR A 148 2.51 1.45 -7.74
CA THR A 148 2.06 1.09 -9.08
C THR A 148 2.76 1.97 -10.10
N ALA A 149 3.13 1.40 -11.24
CA ALA A 149 3.73 2.11 -12.36
C ALA A 149 3.16 1.61 -13.70
N TYR A 150 3.22 2.44 -14.73
CA TYR A 150 2.75 2.07 -16.06
C TYR A 150 3.51 0.86 -16.61
N GLY A 151 2.77 -0.16 -17.05
CA GLY A 151 3.33 -1.33 -17.73
C GLY A 151 4.16 -2.28 -16.85
N TYR A 152 4.13 -2.12 -15.52
CA TYR A 152 4.82 -2.99 -14.56
C TYR A 152 3.88 -3.46 -13.46
N LYS A 153 4.04 -4.71 -13.01
CA LYS A 153 3.31 -5.26 -11.85
C LYS A 153 3.51 -4.36 -10.62
N ALA A 154 2.50 -4.33 -9.76
CA ALA A 154 2.56 -3.58 -8.52
C ALA A 154 3.69 -4.10 -7.62
N TYR A 155 4.40 -3.15 -7.02
CA TYR A 155 5.44 -3.41 -6.06
C TYR A 155 4.85 -3.52 -4.67
N PHE A 156 5.34 -4.50 -3.90
CA PHE A 156 4.97 -4.71 -2.50
C PHE A 156 6.24 -4.85 -1.67
N SER A 157 6.45 -3.93 -0.73
CA SER A 157 7.51 -4.06 0.28
C SER A 157 7.34 -5.29 1.19
N ASN A 158 8.35 -5.57 2.01
CA ASN A 158 8.20 -6.46 3.16
C ASN A 158 7.30 -5.83 4.23
N ILE A 159 6.79 -6.67 5.13
CA ILE A 159 5.82 -6.25 6.14
C ILE A 159 6.49 -5.32 7.17
N LEU A 160 5.95 -4.12 7.33
CA LEU A 160 6.11 -3.30 8.52
C LEU A 160 5.10 -3.75 9.58
N LEU A 161 5.55 -4.00 10.80
CA LEU A 161 4.67 -4.31 11.93
C LEU A 161 4.42 -3.02 12.72
N LEU A 162 3.23 -2.44 12.58
CA LEU A 162 2.79 -1.27 13.34
C LEU A 162 2.27 -1.74 14.71
N PRO A 163 2.89 -1.34 15.85
CA PRO A 163 2.46 -1.81 17.17
C PRO A 163 1.03 -1.37 17.49
N ALA A 164 0.17 -2.30 17.90
CA ALA A 164 -1.23 -1.99 18.23
C ALA A 164 -1.34 -1.14 19.51
N ASP A 165 -0.45 -1.39 20.47
CA ASP A 165 -0.38 -0.68 21.75
C ASP A 165 -0.01 0.80 21.59
N ASP A 166 0.64 1.18 20.48
CA ASP A 166 0.94 2.58 20.17
C ASP A 166 -0.27 3.30 19.57
N LEU A 167 -1.25 2.59 19.01
CA LEU A 167 -2.44 3.18 18.38
C LEU A 167 -3.57 3.42 19.37
N LEU A 168 -3.78 2.50 20.32
CA LEU A 168 -4.90 2.56 21.26
C LEU A 168 -4.93 3.83 22.14
N PRO A 169 -3.79 4.32 22.70
CA PRO A 169 -3.76 5.55 23.51
C PRO A 169 -3.96 6.82 22.68
N MET A 170 -3.82 6.74 21.36
CA MET A 170 -3.86 7.88 20.44
C MET A 170 -5.26 8.12 19.85
N LEU A 171 -6.27 7.36 20.27
CA LEU A 171 -7.63 7.53 19.79
C LEU A 171 -8.25 8.81 20.35
N PRO A 172 -9.05 9.54 19.56
CA PRO A 172 -9.72 10.74 20.02
C PRO A 172 -10.63 10.43 21.22
N GLU A 173 -10.72 11.38 22.16
CA GLU A 173 -11.71 11.36 23.24
C GLU A 173 -13.12 11.50 22.64
N GLN A 174 -14.10 10.81 23.22
CA GLN A 174 -15.52 10.87 22.82
C GLN A 174 -16.25 11.98 23.56
#